data_AF-A0A2C9CGE7-F1
#
_entry.id   AF-A0A2C9CGE7-F1
#
_cell.length_a   1.000
_cell.length_b   1.000
_cell.length_c   1.000
_cell.angle_alpha   90.00
_cell.angle_beta   90.00
_cell.angle_gamma   90.00
#
_symmetry.space_group_name_H-M   'P 1'
#
loop_
_entity.id
_entity.type
_entity.pdbx_description
1 polymer ?
#
loop_
_entity_poly.entity_id
_entity_poly.type
_entity_poly.pdbx_seq_one_letter_code
_entity_poly.pdbx_strand_id
1 'polypeptide(L)'
;MRRLRIACRHFFPILDERQKRLYLGLESMKLGYGGDLRLSLLTGINVKTIAKGRRELSSKNITPGRIRKVGAGRSSIKKKLMW
;
A
#
# COMPACT_ATOMS: atom_id res chain seq x y z
N MET A 1 -14.25 -1.07 14.77
CA MET A 1 -13.84 -2.17 13.86
C MET A 1 -14.87 -2.60 12.80
N ARG A 2 -16.19 -2.67 13.07
CA ARG A 2 -17.17 -3.24 12.10
C ARG A 2 -17.15 -2.58 10.71
N ARG A 3 -17.12 -1.24 10.64
CA ARG A 3 -17.06 -0.47 9.38
C ARG A 3 -15.85 -0.86 8.52
N LEU A 4 -14.68 -1.00 9.14
CA LEU A 4 -13.44 -1.35 8.46
C LEU A 4 -13.51 -2.76 7.86
N ARG A 5 -14.06 -3.72 8.60
CA ARG A 5 -14.20 -5.10 8.10
C ARG A 5 -15.13 -5.19 6.90
N ILE A 6 -16.23 -4.44 6.91
CA ILE A 6 -17.16 -4.32 5.77
C ILE A 6 -16.44 -3.68 4.58
N ALA A 7 -15.72 -2.59 4.80
CA ALA A 7 -14.97 -1.92 3.74
C ALA A 7 -13.91 -2.82 3.13
N CYS A 8 -13.14 -3.55 3.94
CA CYS A 8 -12.15 -4.51 3.45
C CYS A 8 -12.82 -5.61 2.61
N ARG A 9 -13.94 -6.17 3.08
CA ARG A 9 -14.66 -7.24 2.36
C ARG A 9 -15.16 -6.81 0.98
N HIS A 10 -15.68 -5.59 0.84
CA HIS A 10 -16.34 -5.15 -0.40
C HIS A 10 -15.42 -4.37 -1.32
N PHE A 11 -14.51 -3.54 -0.78
CA PHE A 11 -13.65 -2.70 -1.59
C PHE A 11 -12.30 -3.33 -1.92
N PHE A 12 -11.75 -4.24 -1.10
CA PHE A 12 -10.45 -4.82 -1.43
C PHE A 12 -10.40 -5.54 -2.78
N PRO A 13 -11.46 -6.21 -3.26
CA PRO A 13 -11.42 -6.81 -4.60
C PRO A 13 -11.20 -5.79 -5.73
N ILE A 14 -11.69 -4.56 -5.58
CA ILE A 14 -11.60 -3.51 -6.62
C ILE A 14 -10.38 -2.59 -6.46
N LEU A 15 -9.69 -2.65 -5.32
CA LEU A 15 -8.52 -1.84 -5.04
C LEU A 15 -7.22 -2.52 -5.47
N ASP A 16 -6.31 -1.75 -6.07
CA ASP A 16 -4.95 -2.20 -6.31
C ASP A 16 -4.13 -2.31 -5.00
N GLU A 17 -2.94 -2.91 -5.06
CA GLU A 17 -2.08 -3.11 -3.89
C GLU A 17 -1.64 -1.79 -3.22
N ARG A 18 -1.46 -0.74 -4.02
CA ARG A 18 -1.06 0.58 -3.51
C ARG A 18 -2.22 1.23 -2.80
N GLN A 19 -3.42 1.19 -3.38
CA GLN A 19 -4.64 1.73 -2.80
C GLN A 19 -4.98 1.02 -1.49
N LYS A 20 -4.91 -0.32 -1.43
CA LYS A 20 -5.07 -1.09 -0.19
C LYS A 20 -4.09 -0.64 0.89
N ARG A 21 -2.82 -0.51 0.52
CA ARG A 21 -1.74 -0.07 1.43
C ARG A 21 -2.01 1.34 1.98
N LEU A 22 -2.38 2.28 1.12
CA LEU A 22 -2.69 3.65 1.52
C LEU A 22 -3.94 3.71 2.40
N TYR A 23 -5.00 2.98 2.04
CA TYR A 23 -6.21 2.90 2.85
C TYR A 23 -5.93 2.38 4.27
N LEU A 24 -5.14 1.31 4.40
CA LEU A 24 -4.75 0.77 5.70
C LEU A 24 -3.82 1.71 6.47
N GLY A 25 -2.91 2.38 5.78
CA GLY A 25 -2.08 3.43 6.38
C GLY A 25 -2.92 4.56 6.99
N LEU A 26 -3.95 5.00 6.27
CA LEU A 26 -4.89 6.03 6.74
C LEU A 26 -5.68 5.54 7.96
N GLU A 27 -6.23 4.34 7.91
CA GLU A 27 -6.98 3.77 9.04
C GLU A 27 -6.06 3.55 10.25
N SER A 28 -4.77 3.24 10.03
CA SER A 28 -3.80 3.15 11.14
C SER A 28 -3.57 4.51 11.79
N MET A 29 -3.48 5.59 10.99
CA MET A 29 -3.29 6.94 11.54
C MET A 29 -4.47 7.34 12.41
N LYS A 30 -5.70 7.00 12.00
CA LYS A 30 -6.91 7.24 12.78
C LYS A 30 -6.97 6.44 14.08
N LEU A 31 -6.46 5.20 14.06
CA LEU A 31 -6.44 4.33 15.24
C LEU A 31 -5.35 4.72 16.26
N GLY A 32 -4.31 5.46 15.84
CA GLY A 32 -3.22 5.88 16.70
C GLY A 32 -2.23 4.75 17.05
N TYR A 33 -1.72 4.76 18.28
CA TYR A 33 -0.70 3.81 18.73
C TYR A 33 -1.19 2.34 18.62
N GLY A 34 -0.34 1.48 18.05
CA GLY A 34 -0.68 0.07 17.81
C GLY A 34 -1.69 -0.16 16.67
N GLY A 35 -2.09 0.88 15.93
CA GLY A 35 -3.01 0.78 14.79
C GLY A 35 -2.51 -0.21 13.73
N ASP A 36 -1.22 -0.16 13.38
CA ASP A 36 -0.63 -1.06 12.37
C ASP A 36 -0.81 -2.54 12.76
N LEU A 37 -0.57 -2.87 14.03
CA LEU A 37 -0.68 -4.24 14.55
C LEU A 37 -2.14 -4.71 14.55
N ARG A 38 -3.06 -3.89 15.05
CA ARG A 38 -4.50 -4.21 15.09
C ARG A 38 -5.06 -4.42 13.68
N LEU A 39 -4.65 -3.60 12.72
CA LEU A 39 -5.05 -3.75 11.32
C LEU A 39 -4.45 -4.99 10.67
N SER A 40 -3.21 -5.32 11.00
CA SER A 40 -2.56 -6.55 10.54
C SER A 40 -3.31 -7.78 11.00
N LEU A 41 -3.68 -7.84 12.28
CA LEU A 41 -4.49 -8.94 12.84
C LEU A 41 -5.88 -9.03 12.18
N LEU A 42 -6.51 -7.89 11.85
CA LEU A 42 -7.84 -7.88 11.23
C LEU A 42 -7.83 -8.30 9.75
N THR A 43 -6.79 -7.91 9.01
CA THR A 43 -6.76 -8.01 7.54
C THR A 43 -5.78 -9.06 7.00
N GLY A 44 -4.91 -9.60 7.86
CA GLY A 44 -3.82 -10.49 7.47
C GLY A 44 -2.66 -9.80 6.75
N ILE A 45 -2.72 -8.48 6.55
CA ILE A 45 -1.68 -7.73 5.84
C ILE A 45 -0.52 -7.44 6.77
N ASN A 46 0.71 -7.58 6.27
CA ASN A 46 1.93 -7.36 7.06
C ASN A 46 1.98 -5.94 7.65
N VAL A 47 2.29 -5.83 8.95
CA VAL A 47 2.47 -4.56 9.69
C VAL A 47 3.39 -3.59 8.94
N LYS A 48 4.48 -4.08 8.33
CA LYS A 48 5.43 -3.26 7.55
C LYS A 48 4.77 -2.62 6.33
N THR A 49 3.82 -3.31 5.69
CA THR A 49 3.07 -2.80 4.55
C THR A 49 2.15 -1.65 4.99
N ILE A 50 1.47 -1.79 6.12
CA ILE A 50 0.58 -0.77 6.68
C ILE A 50 1.38 0.47 7.10
N ALA A 51 2.49 0.26 7.83
CA ALA A 51 3.41 1.33 8.23
C ALA A 51 3.99 2.06 7.01
N LYS A 52 4.30 1.34 5.92
CA LYS A 52 4.72 1.95 4.65
C LYS A 52 3.63 2.85 4.07
N GLY A 53 2.38 2.41 4.04
CA GLY A 53 1.25 3.24 3.60
C GLY A 53 1.09 4.51 4.43
N ARG A 54 1.23 4.41 5.75
CA ARG A 54 1.22 5.58 6.65
C ARG A 54 2.34 6.56 6.33
N ARG A 55 3.58 6.08 6.13
CA ARG A 55 4.72 6.94 5.76
C ARG A 55 4.50 7.60 4.41
N GLU A 56 3.97 6.87 3.43
CA GLU A 56 3.62 7.40 2.10
C GLU A 56 2.61 8.56 2.25
N LEU A 57 1.55 8.39 3.05
CA LEU A 57 0.57 9.44 3.37
C LEU A 57 1.18 10.64 4.08
N SER A 58 1.99 10.40 5.11
CA SER A 58 2.65 11.47 5.86
C SER A 58 3.62 12.28 5.00
N SER A 59 4.24 11.65 4.01
CA SER A 59 5.19 12.29 3.10
C SER A 59 4.52 13.18 2.04
N LYS A 60 3.18 13.22 1.96
CA LYS A 60 2.38 13.92 0.93
C LYS A 60 2.75 13.59 -0.53
N ASN A 61 3.61 12.59 -0.77
CA ASN A 61 4.04 12.14 -2.10
C ASN A 61 3.03 11.18 -2.73
N ILE A 62 1.74 11.57 -2.75
CA ILE A 62 0.68 10.77 -3.37
C ILE A 62 0.31 11.46 -4.68
N THR A 63 0.96 11.03 -5.77
CA THR A 63 0.53 11.41 -7.11
C THR A 63 -0.62 10.50 -7.56
N PRO A 64 -1.80 11.05 -7.89
CA PRO A 64 -3.00 10.26 -8.22
C PRO A 64 -2.96 9.55 -9.58
N GLY A 65 -1.93 9.73 -10.41
CA GLY A 65 -1.92 9.22 -11.79
C GLY A 65 -0.96 8.07 -12.10
N ARG A 66 0.00 7.74 -11.23
CA ARG A 66 1.09 6.81 -11.59
C ARG A 66 1.22 5.66 -10.60
N ILE A 67 0.71 4.48 -10.94
CA ILE A 67 0.88 3.26 -10.14
C ILE A 67 2.36 2.83 -10.10
N ARG A 68 3.08 2.96 -11.22
CA ARG A 68 4.50 2.61 -11.35
C ARG A 68 5.42 3.81 -11.08
N LYS A 69 6.53 3.61 -10.36
CA LYS A 69 7.57 4.65 -10.25
C LYS A 69 8.19 4.97 -11.63
N VAL A 70 8.77 6.16 -11.75
CA VAL A 70 9.66 6.49 -12.87
C VAL A 70 10.77 5.42 -12.94
N GLY A 71 11.04 4.88 -14.13
CA GLY A 71 12.08 3.87 -14.34
C GLY A 71 11.71 2.42 -14.00
N ALA A 72 10.49 2.13 -13.52
CA ALA A 72 10.03 0.76 -13.24
C ALA A 72 9.56 -0.01 -14.50
N GLY A 73 10.12 0.32 -15.68
CA GLY A 73 9.91 -0.43 -16.91
C GLY A 73 10.69 -1.74 -16.90
N ARG A 74 10.37 -2.65 -17.83
CA ARG A 74 11.17 -3.85 -18.04
C ARG A 74 12.59 -3.41 -18.42
N SER A 75 13.60 -3.88 -17.70
CA SER A 75 14.99 -3.62 -18.06
C SER A 75 15.21 -3.99 -19.52
N SER A 76 15.82 -3.07 -20.28
CA SER A 76 16.15 -3.32 -21.68
C SER A 76 16.99 -4.61 -21.77
N ILE A 77 16.65 -5.48 -22.73
CA ILE A 77 17.49 -6.62 -23.08
C ILE A 77 18.73 -6.01 -23.74
N LYS A 78 19.74 -5.63 -22.93
CA LYS A 78 21.06 -5.31 -23.46
C LYS A 78 21.50 -6.54 -24.25
N LYS A 79 21.59 -6.43 -25.57
CA LYS A 79 22.27 -7.41 -26.41
C LYS A 79 23.70 -7.48 -25.86
N LYS A 80 24.09 -8.63 -25.31
CA LYS A 80 25.46 -8.86 -24.87
C LYS A 80 26.30 -8.81 -26.14
N LEU A 81 26.98 -7.69 -26.42
CA LEU A 81 28.08 -7.68 -27.37
C LEU A 81 29.19 -8.52 -26.71
N MET A 82 29.16 -9.82 -26.99
CA MET A 82 30.34 -10.67 -26.90
C MET A 82 31.22 -10.28 -28.09
N TRP A 83 32.38 -9.71 -27.78
CA TRP A 83 33.56 -9.84 -28.61
C TRP A 83 34.38 -11.00 -28.05
#